data_AF-A0A4R4WVN8-F1
#
_entry.id   AF-A0A4R4WVN8-F1
#
_cell.length_a   1.000
_cell.length_b   1.000
_cell.length_c   1.000
_cell.angle_alpha   90.00
_cell.angle_beta   90.00
_cell.angle_gamma   90.00
#
_symmetry.space_group_name_H-M   'P 1'
#
loop_
_entity.id
_entity.type
_entity.pdbx_description
1 polymer ?
#
loop_
_entity_poly.entity_id
_entity_poly.type
_entity_poly.pdbx_seq_one_letter_code
_entity_poly.pdbx_strand_id
1 'polypeptide(L)'
;MTRTLTASLRVTVTANPNSWNDGGLPALDLCTLLVEGRPVTVGVSALPRQPDSLDRLLAGTGSSEPVSELGPDARIAESRIVFAVADRTVRITPAGGIDRGTASGIDRAGAVAIALAARDAVPMALRDARQSDSACQVSNSAAERFVGVHVQLRRDYRVDGALTCIWGTYDATVAIVEAFDQPTIPEADRVPPPRLAPIGRPGYYLPDEGELVFRQGRRVVRVTGLTNPPREVSLDTLLGIVDPLLPLFLR
;
A
#
# COMPACT_ATOMS: atom_id res chain seq x y z
N MET A 1 10.22 -5.03 18.80
CA MET A 1 11.05 -5.17 17.60
C MET A 1 12.30 -4.28 17.63
N THR A 2 12.20 -2.95 17.61
CA THR A 2 13.36 -2.01 17.53
C THR A 2 14.40 -2.15 18.65
N ARG A 3 13.97 -2.29 19.91
CA ARG A 3 14.87 -2.49 21.07
C ARG A 3 15.69 -3.77 20.94
N THR A 4 15.04 -4.88 20.57
CA THR A 4 15.68 -6.18 20.36
C THR A 4 16.68 -6.14 19.20
N LEU A 5 16.30 -5.50 18.09
CA LEU A 5 17.18 -5.32 16.93
C LEU A 5 18.38 -4.44 17.25
N THR A 6 18.18 -3.36 18.02
CA THR A 6 19.28 -2.50 18.47
C THR A 6 20.31 -3.28 19.28
N ALA A 7 19.86 -4.13 20.20
CA ALA A 7 20.73 -4.99 20.99
C ALA A 7 21.44 -6.06 20.14
N SER A 8 20.72 -6.71 19.22
CA SER A 8 21.26 -7.79 18.39
C SER A 8 22.24 -7.32 17.34
N LEU A 9 21.95 -6.19 16.68
CA LEU A 9 22.78 -5.64 15.61
C LEU A 9 23.88 -4.73 16.14
N ARG A 10 23.83 -4.36 17.43
CA ARG A 10 24.73 -3.39 18.07
C ARG A 10 24.77 -2.03 17.37
N VAL A 11 23.66 -1.65 16.74
CA VAL A 11 23.48 -0.38 16.04
C VAL A 11 22.12 0.22 16.38
N THR A 12 21.96 1.54 16.23
CA THR A 12 20.68 2.19 16.53
C THR A 12 19.63 1.79 15.49
N VAL A 13 18.54 1.18 15.95
CA VAL A 13 17.37 0.86 15.12
C VAL A 13 16.16 1.63 15.63
N THR A 14 15.63 2.53 14.80
CA THR A 14 14.39 3.26 15.10
C THR A 14 13.29 2.86 14.12
N ALA A 15 12.05 2.84 14.60
CA ALA A 15 10.89 2.79 13.71
C ALA A 15 10.58 4.22 13.32
N ASN A 16 10.40 4.50 12.03
CA ASN A 16 9.94 5.82 11.63
C ASN A 16 8.50 6.00 12.17
N PRO A 17 8.22 7.05 12.97
CA PRO A 17 6.93 7.23 13.65
C PRO A 17 5.74 7.34 12.70
N ASN A 18 5.99 7.67 11.42
CA ASN A 18 4.98 7.73 10.36
C ASN A 18 5.20 6.65 9.30
N SER A 19 5.86 5.54 9.66
CA SER A 19 6.27 4.52 8.68
C SER A 19 5.16 3.64 8.15
N TRP A 20 3.96 3.75 8.72
CA TRP A 20 2.73 3.29 8.10
C TRP A 20 2.46 4.23 6.93
N ASN A 21 3.25 4.10 5.89
CA ASN A 21 2.98 4.78 4.65
C ASN A 21 1.88 3.99 3.95
N ASP A 22 0.71 4.62 3.80
CA ASP A 22 -0.39 4.22 2.91
C ASP A 22 0.00 4.28 1.41
N GLY A 23 1.28 4.48 1.11
CA GLY A 23 1.90 4.51 -0.21
C GLY A 23 2.22 3.12 -0.76
N GLY A 24 1.23 2.55 -1.47
CA GLY A 24 1.49 2.07 -2.83
C GLY A 24 2.11 0.68 -3.03
N LEU A 25 2.01 -0.25 -2.07
CA LEU A 25 2.32 -1.66 -2.36
C LEU A 25 1.11 -2.58 -2.08
N PRO A 26 0.72 -3.43 -3.05
CA PRO A 26 -0.58 -4.09 -3.13
C PRO A 26 -0.94 -5.12 -2.09
N ALA A 27 -0.01 -5.48 -1.24
CA ALA A 27 -0.19 -6.64 -0.42
C ALA A 27 0.20 -6.41 1.02
N LEU A 28 0.91 -5.34 1.41
CA LEU A 28 1.72 -5.40 2.63
C LEU A 28 1.41 -4.27 3.65
N ASP A 29 1.17 -4.57 4.93
CA ASP A 29 1.32 -3.59 6.01
C ASP A 29 2.80 -3.22 6.11
N LEU A 30 3.10 -1.93 5.87
CA LEU A 30 4.47 -1.43 5.75
C LEU A 30 4.95 -0.84 7.07
N CYS A 31 6.13 -1.28 7.51
CA CYS A 31 6.90 -0.67 8.58
C CYS A 31 8.28 -0.33 8.03
N THR A 32 8.71 0.92 8.19
CA THR A 32 10.05 1.35 7.79
C THR A 32 10.91 1.51 9.02
N LEU A 33 11.99 0.74 9.06
CA LEU A 33 13.03 0.83 10.06
C LEU A 33 14.17 1.68 9.54
N LEU A 34 14.78 2.47 10.42
CA LEU A 34 16.04 3.14 10.16
C LEU A 34 17.13 2.41 10.94
N VAL A 35 18.05 1.78 10.21
CA VAL A 35 19.23 1.09 10.76
C VAL A 35 20.44 1.99 10.55
N GLU A 36 20.87 2.69 11.61
CA GLU A 36 21.88 3.77 11.50
C GLU A 36 21.48 4.85 10.48
N GLY A 37 20.19 5.16 10.39
CA GLY A 37 19.67 6.11 9.41
C GLY A 37 19.42 5.52 8.01
N ARG A 38 19.81 4.26 7.76
CA ARG A 38 19.55 3.57 6.49
C ARG A 38 18.13 2.97 6.48
N PRO A 39 17.27 3.31 5.51
CA PRO A 39 15.89 2.85 5.50
C PRO A 39 15.78 1.39 5.01
N VAL A 40 15.02 0.60 5.78
CA VAL A 40 14.65 -0.78 5.47
C VAL A 40 13.15 -0.92 5.61
N THR A 41 12.47 -1.25 4.51
CA THR A 41 11.03 -1.45 4.49
C THR A 41 10.69 -2.91 4.77
N VAL A 42 9.89 -3.15 5.80
CA VAL A 42 9.23 -4.42 6.10
C VAL A 42 7.81 -4.32 5.55
N GLY A 43 7.36 -5.31 4.79
CA GLY A 43 5.99 -5.41 4.34
C GLY A 43 5.38 -6.78 4.66
N VAL A 44 4.12 -6.83 5.11
CA VAL A 44 3.43 -8.03 5.59
C VAL A 44 2.06 -8.24 4.95
N SER A 45 1.75 -9.42 4.42
CA SER A 45 0.54 -9.56 3.60
C SER A 45 -0.76 -9.27 4.34
N ALA A 46 -1.61 -8.42 3.76
CA ALA A 46 -2.92 -8.09 4.29
C ALA A 46 -3.85 -9.31 4.19
N LEU A 47 -3.82 -9.98 3.04
CA LEU A 47 -4.58 -11.20 2.77
C LEU A 47 -3.75 -12.46 3.01
N PRO A 48 -4.43 -13.61 3.24
CA PRO A 48 -3.77 -14.91 3.30
C PRO A 48 -2.97 -15.23 2.02
N ARG A 49 -1.84 -15.90 2.22
CA ARG A 49 -0.87 -16.35 1.23
C ARG A 49 -1.58 -17.20 0.17
N GLN A 50 -1.52 -16.73 -1.07
CA GLN A 50 -1.83 -17.54 -2.25
C GLN A 50 -0.62 -18.41 -2.63
N PRO A 51 -0.82 -19.56 -3.31
CA PRO A 51 0.25 -20.50 -3.64
C PRO A 51 1.47 -19.88 -4.33
N ASP A 52 1.27 -18.86 -5.16
CA ASP A 52 2.30 -18.19 -5.98
C ASP A 52 2.83 -16.88 -5.36
N SER A 53 2.40 -16.51 -4.14
CA SER A 53 2.63 -15.17 -3.59
C SER A 53 4.12 -14.85 -3.40
N LEU A 54 4.92 -15.83 -2.98
CA LEU A 54 6.35 -15.63 -2.75
C LEU A 54 7.10 -15.47 -4.07
N ASP A 55 6.77 -16.26 -5.09
CA ASP A 55 7.34 -16.16 -6.43
C ASP A 55 7.05 -14.79 -7.06
N ARG A 56 5.81 -14.29 -6.91
CA ARG A 56 5.46 -12.94 -7.36
C ARG A 56 6.24 -11.85 -6.63
N LEU A 57 6.53 -12.01 -5.33
CA LEU A 57 7.33 -11.03 -4.59
C LEU A 57 8.84 -11.09 -4.95
N LEU A 58 9.33 -12.24 -5.44
CA LEU A 58 10.68 -12.44 -5.99
C LEU A 58 10.82 -12.03 -7.45
N ALA A 59 9.71 -11.85 -8.18
CA ALA A 59 9.78 -11.52 -9.59
C ALA A 59 10.66 -10.28 -9.84
N GLY A 60 11.57 -10.40 -10.80
CA GLY A 60 12.49 -9.32 -11.20
C GLY A 60 13.66 -9.05 -10.25
N THR A 61 13.92 -9.89 -9.24
CA THR A 61 15.04 -9.70 -8.30
C THR A 61 16.34 -10.39 -8.71
N GLY A 62 16.36 -11.07 -9.85
CA GLY A 62 17.49 -11.88 -10.30
C GLY A 62 17.58 -13.21 -9.54
N SER A 63 18.80 -13.75 -9.44
CA SER A 63 19.07 -14.99 -8.71
C SER A 63 18.75 -14.83 -7.22
N SER A 64 18.18 -15.88 -6.63
CA SER A 64 17.84 -15.91 -5.21
C SER A 64 18.39 -17.16 -4.55
N GLU A 65 18.71 -17.05 -3.26
CA GLU A 65 19.20 -18.13 -2.43
C GLU A 65 18.21 -18.45 -1.30
N PRO A 66 18.18 -19.69 -0.80
CA PRO A 66 17.37 -20.04 0.37
C PRO A 66 17.89 -19.38 1.66
N VAL A 67 16.96 -19.07 2.57
CA VAL A 67 17.25 -18.61 3.95
C VAL A 67 16.55 -19.55 4.92
N SER A 68 17.23 -20.63 5.29
CA SER A 68 16.63 -21.73 6.05
C SER A 68 16.10 -21.31 7.42
N GLU A 69 16.69 -20.28 8.03
CA GLU A 69 16.30 -19.74 9.33
C GLU A 69 14.89 -19.15 9.32
N LEU A 70 14.38 -18.73 8.16
CA LEU A 70 13.06 -18.13 7.98
C LEU A 70 12.00 -19.12 7.48
N GLY A 71 12.40 -20.35 7.18
CA GLY A 71 11.53 -21.42 6.69
C GLY A 71 11.90 -21.92 5.29
N PRO A 72 11.28 -23.02 4.84
CA PRO A 72 11.65 -23.72 3.61
C PRO A 72 11.45 -22.90 2.33
N ASP A 73 10.45 -22.02 2.33
CA ASP A 73 10.09 -21.18 1.19
C ASP A 73 10.77 -19.81 1.21
N ALA A 74 11.56 -19.52 2.25
CA ALA A 74 12.20 -18.23 2.39
C ALA A 74 13.37 -18.08 1.40
N ARG A 75 13.44 -16.91 0.78
CA ARG A 75 14.43 -16.60 -0.26
C ARG A 75 15.00 -15.20 -0.04
N ILE A 76 16.28 -15.03 -0.37
CA ILE A 76 16.98 -13.76 -0.39
C ILE A 76 17.56 -13.51 -1.77
N ALA A 77 17.39 -12.28 -2.25
CA ALA A 77 18.00 -11.76 -3.46
C ALA A 77 18.61 -10.39 -3.15
N GLU A 78 19.36 -9.84 -4.09
CA GLU A 78 20.13 -8.60 -3.88
C GLU A 78 19.29 -7.37 -3.49
N SER A 79 17.98 -7.38 -3.75
CA SER A 79 17.08 -6.27 -3.39
C SER A 79 16.18 -6.56 -2.20
N ARG A 80 15.98 -7.82 -1.81
CA ARG A 80 14.97 -8.19 -0.80
C ARG A 80 15.10 -9.59 -0.24
N ILE A 81 14.52 -9.79 0.94
CA ILE A 81 14.18 -11.11 1.50
C ILE A 81 12.67 -11.27 1.42
N VAL A 82 12.18 -12.46 1.07
CA VAL A 82 10.77 -12.83 1.19
C VAL A 82 10.60 -14.18 1.86
N PHE A 83 9.54 -14.32 2.65
CA PHE A 83 9.25 -15.52 3.41
C PHE A 83 7.79 -15.57 3.82
N ALA A 84 7.32 -16.73 4.29
CA ALA A 84 5.99 -16.88 4.85
C ALA A 84 6.02 -16.79 6.37
N VAL A 85 4.96 -16.23 6.96
CA VAL A 85 4.74 -16.20 8.41
C VAL A 85 3.28 -16.49 8.67
N ALA A 86 2.99 -17.60 9.37
CA ALA A 86 1.63 -18.13 9.47
C ALA A 86 0.98 -18.26 8.08
N ASP A 87 -0.19 -17.66 7.87
CA ASP A 87 -0.86 -17.61 6.58
C ASP A 87 -0.54 -16.34 5.78
N ARG A 88 0.49 -15.55 6.14
CA ARG A 88 0.89 -14.32 5.43
C ARG A 88 2.23 -14.45 4.70
N THR A 89 2.51 -13.52 3.80
CA THR A 89 3.84 -13.34 3.19
C THR A 89 4.50 -12.07 3.68
N VAL A 90 5.80 -12.11 3.93
CA VAL A 90 6.58 -10.98 4.42
C VAL A 90 7.69 -10.68 3.42
N ARG A 91 7.99 -9.39 3.22
CA ARG A 91 9.07 -8.89 2.39
C ARG A 91 9.90 -7.86 3.15
N ILE A 92 11.22 -7.99 3.11
CA ILE A 92 12.17 -7.01 3.64
C ILE A 92 12.90 -6.37 2.45
N THR A 93 12.95 -5.04 2.37
CA THR A 93 13.50 -4.30 1.24
C THR A 93 14.35 -3.12 1.74
N PRO A 94 15.68 -3.28 1.80
CA PRO A 94 16.60 -2.18 2.08
C PRO A 94 16.71 -1.25 0.87
N ALA A 95 16.75 0.07 1.09
CA ALA A 95 16.77 1.03 -0.03
C ALA A 95 18.00 0.89 -0.96
N GLY A 96 19.17 0.58 -0.41
CA GLY A 96 20.38 0.34 -1.19
C GLY A 96 20.63 -1.12 -1.59
N GLY A 97 19.71 -2.03 -1.26
CA GLY A 97 19.88 -3.48 -1.45
C GLY A 97 20.67 -4.18 -0.34
N ILE A 98 20.89 -5.48 -0.55
CA ILE A 98 21.56 -6.42 0.35
C ILE A 98 22.91 -6.81 -0.26
N ASP A 99 23.98 -6.73 0.53
CA ASP A 99 25.36 -7.07 0.11
C ASP A 99 25.90 -6.30 -1.10
N ARG A 100 25.28 -5.16 -1.45
CA ARG A 100 25.70 -4.35 -2.60
C ARG A 100 26.81 -3.33 -2.30
N GLY A 101 27.27 -3.23 -1.05
CA GLY A 101 28.28 -2.25 -0.64
C GLY A 101 27.87 -0.78 -0.81
N THR A 102 26.56 -0.51 -0.99
CA THR A 102 26.02 0.84 -1.17
C THR A 102 25.86 1.53 0.18
N ALA A 103 25.99 2.86 0.21
CA ALA A 103 25.84 3.65 1.44
C ALA A 103 24.46 3.50 2.11
N SER A 104 23.43 3.21 1.32
CA SER A 104 22.05 2.97 1.79
C SER A 104 21.68 1.49 1.90
N GLY A 105 22.61 0.58 1.62
CA GLY A 105 22.42 -0.87 1.70
C GLY A 105 22.70 -1.43 3.09
N ILE A 106 22.35 -2.69 3.29
CA ILE A 106 22.68 -3.45 4.49
C ILE A 106 23.39 -4.75 4.12
N ASP A 107 24.15 -5.32 5.05
CA ASP A 107 24.69 -6.65 4.89
C ASP A 107 23.59 -7.71 5.04
N ARG A 108 23.87 -8.92 4.53
CA ARG A 108 22.96 -10.05 4.63
C ARG A 108 22.63 -10.43 6.06
N ALA A 109 23.61 -10.39 6.97
CA ALA A 109 23.39 -10.70 8.37
C ALA A 109 22.34 -9.75 9.00
N GLY A 110 22.46 -8.45 8.75
CA GLY A 110 21.50 -7.44 9.17
C GLY A 110 20.13 -7.63 8.52
N ALA A 111 20.07 -7.94 7.23
CA ALA A 111 18.82 -8.23 6.54
C ALA A 111 18.09 -9.44 7.14
N VAL A 112 18.82 -10.53 7.41
CA VAL A 112 18.27 -11.76 8.01
C VAL A 112 17.81 -11.51 9.45
N ALA A 113 18.56 -10.75 10.25
CA ALA A 113 18.15 -10.39 11.60
C ALA A 113 16.85 -9.57 11.64
N ILE A 114 16.70 -8.63 10.70
CA ILE A 114 15.44 -7.87 10.54
C ILE A 114 14.29 -8.79 10.13
N ALA A 115 14.54 -9.72 9.21
CA ALA A 115 13.54 -10.69 8.78
C ALA A 115 13.09 -11.61 9.92
N LEU A 116 14.03 -12.09 10.76
CA LEU A 116 13.71 -12.89 11.95
C LEU A 116 12.87 -12.08 12.95
N ALA A 117 13.25 -10.82 13.21
CA ALA A 117 12.49 -9.96 14.09
C ALA A 117 11.08 -9.65 13.54
N ALA A 118 10.94 -9.52 12.22
CA ALA A 118 9.64 -9.37 11.57
C ALA A 118 8.81 -10.65 11.69
N ARG A 119 9.40 -11.83 11.46
CA ARG A 119 8.73 -13.13 11.65
C ARG A 119 8.10 -13.25 13.03
N ASP A 120 8.81 -12.85 14.07
CA ASP A 120 8.34 -12.97 15.45
C ASP A 120 7.30 -11.89 15.79
N ALA A 121 7.41 -10.70 15.19
CA ALA A 121 6.50 -9.58 15.45
C ALA A 121 5.16 -9.71 14.70
N VAL A 122 5.17 -10.25 13.48
CA VAL A 122 4.01 -10.31 12.59
C VAL A 122 2.80 -10.97 13.24
N PRO A 123 2.87 -12.19 13.81
CA PRO A 123 1.70 -12.84 14.42
C PRO A 123 1.05 -12.03 15.55
N MET A 124 1.83 -11.19 16.26
CA MET A 124 1.32 -10.37 17.37
C MET A 124 0.77 -9.01 16.90
N ALA A 125 1.16 -8.56 15.71
CA ALA A 125 0.80 -7.25 15.17
C ALA A 125 -0.24 -7.33 14.05
N LEU A 126 -0.47 -8.53 13.48
CA LEU A 126 -1.46 -8.77 12.46
C LEU A 126 -2.85 -8.39 12.98
N ARG A 127 -3.49 -7.49 12.24
CA ARG A 127 -4.92 -7.27 12.34
C ARG A 127 -5.57 -8.16 11.32
N ASP A 128 -6.67 -8.81 11.68
CA ASP A 128 -7.48 -9.50 10.68
C ASP A 128 -7.80 -8.51 9.55
N ALA A 129 -7.56 -8.93 8.30
CA ALA A 129 -8.18 -8.25 7.18
C ALA A 129 -9.68 -8.33 7.44
N ARG A 130 -10.29 -7.20 7.79
CA ARG A 130 -11.74 -7.15 7.97
C ARG A 130 -12.36 -7.61 6.65
N GLN A 131 -13.32 -8.52 6.77
CA GLN A 131 -14.08 -9.03 5.65
C GLN A 131 -14.62 -7.89 4.83
N SER A 132 -14.57 -8.12 3.52
CA SER A 132 -14.85 -7.14 2.52
C SER A 132 -16.25 -6.55 2.67
N ASP A 133 -16.37 -5.23 2.80
CA ASP A 133 -17.61 -4.54 2.54
C ASP A 133 -18.02 -4.86 1.10
N SER A 134 -19.13 -5.58 0.95
CA SER A 134 -19.61 -6.02 -0.35
C SER A 134 -19.88 -4.86 -1.30
N ALA A 135 -20.02 -3.63 -0.79
CA ALA A 135 -20.04 -2.43 -1.61
C ALA A 135 -18.78 -2.33 -2.48
N CYS A 136 -17.58 -2.48 -1.91
CA CYS A 136 -16.36 -2.31 -2.67
C CYS A 136 -16.25 -3.36 -3.81
N GLN A 137 -16.82 -4.55 -3.65
CA GLN A 137 -16.79 -5.56 -4.72
C GLN A 137 -17.44 -5.09 -6.02
N VAL A 138 -18.42 -4.17 -5.98
CA VAL A 138 -19.12 -3.69 -7.19
C VAL A 138 -18.24 -2.84 -8.12
N SER A 139 -17.15 -2.26 -7.60
CA SER A 139 -16.18 -1.48 -8.38
C SER A 139 -14.93 -2.29 -8.78
N ASN A 140 -14.83 -3.57 -8.40
CA ASN A 140 -13.62 -4.36 -8.61
C ASN A 140 -13.23 -4.45 -10.10
N SER A 141 -14.18 -4.77 -10.97
CA SER A 141 -13.92 -4.86 -12.42
C SER A 141 -13.58 -3.52 -13.07
N ALA A 142 -14.00 -2.40 -12.49
CA ALA A 142 -13.59 -1.08 -12.98
C ALA A 142 -12.16 -0.74 -12.54
N ALA A 143 -11.81 -1.06 -11.29
CA ALA A 143 -10.45 -0.93 -10.78
C ALA A 143 -9.45 -1.82 -11.54
N GLU A 144 -9.81 -3.07 -11.84
CA GLU A 144 -8.99 -3.98 -12.66
C GLU A 144 -8.73 -3.45 -14.06
N ARG A 145 -9.75 -2.87 -14.71
CA ARG A 145 -9.59 -2.25 -16.03
C ARG A 145 -8.64 -1.04 -16.00
N PHE A 146 -8.72 -0.21 -14.95
CA PHE A 146 -7.79 0.90 -14.79
C PHE A 146 -6.35 0.42 -14.59
N VAL A 147 -6.16 -0.58 -13.73
CA VAL A 147 -4.84 -1.10 -13.40
C VAL A 147 -4.26 -1.97 -14.53
N GLY A 148 -5.12 -2.52 -15.40
CA GLY A 148 -4.74 -3.34 -16.55
C GLY A 148 -4.42 -4.81 -16.20
N VAL A 149 -4.61 -5.21 -14.94
CA VAL A 149 -4.44 -6.58 -14.44
C VAL A 149 -5.49 -6.90 -13.39
N HIS A 150 -5.64 -8.19 -13.04
CA HIS A 150 -6.44 -8.57 -11.87
C HIS A 150 -5.83 -7.95 -10.60
N VAL A 151 -6.68 -7.28 -9.83
CA VAL A 151 -6.30 -6.62 -8.57
C VAL A 151 -7.19 -7.12 -7.46
N GLN A 152 -6.60 -7.43 -6.31
CA GLN A 152 -7.36 -7.70 -5.11
C GLN A 152 -7.70 -6.37 -4.43
N LEU A 153 -8.90 -6.30 -3.86
CA LEU A 153 -9.28 -5.24 -2.94
C LEU A 153 -8.33 -5.26 -1.75
N ARG A 154 -7.51 -4.21 -1.65
CA ARG A 154 -6.38 -4.10 -0.72
C ARG A 154 -6.84 -3.72 0.68
N ARG A 155 -7.86 -2.86 0.76
CA ARG A 155 -8.50 -2.42 2.00
C ARG A 155 -9.94 -2.05 1.71
N ASP A 156 -10.83 -2.49 2.58
CA ASP A 156 -12.16 -1.97 2.67
C ASP A 156 -12.71 -1.99 4.10
N TYR A 157 -13.15 -0.84 4.54
CA TYR A 157 -13.66 -0.68 5.89
C TYR A 157 -14.63 0.50 5.94
N ARG A 158 -15.45 0.48 6.99
CA ARG A 158 -16.24 1.64 7.41
C ARG A 158 -15.76 2.16 8.75
N VAL A 159 -15.57 3.48 8.85
CA VAL A 159 -15.43 4.21 10.12
C VAL A 159 -16.62 5.16 10.20
N ASP A 160 -17.44 5.03 11.24
CA ASP A 160 -18.63 5.86 11.44
C ASP A 160 -19.56 5.94 10.21
N GLY A 161 -19.62 4.84 9.45
CA GLY A 161 -20.41 4.72 8.22
C GLY A 161 -19.67 5.09 6.92
N ALA A 162 -18.50 5.72 7.00
CA ALA A 162 -17.74 6.24 5.87
C ALA A 162 -16.97 5.13 5.18
N LEU A 163 -17.22 4.90 3.88
CA LEU A 163 -16.58 3.84 3.12
C LEU A 163 -15.17 4.21 2.65
N THR A 164 -14.22 3.31 2.85
CA THR A 164 -12.92 3.33 2.15
C THR A 164 -12.79 2.06 1.32
N CYS A 165 -12.40 2.17 0.05
CA CYS A 165 -12.04 1.05 -0.83
C CYS A 165 -10.72 1.36 -1.54
N ILE A 166 -9.77 0.42 -1.56
CA ILE A 166 -8.47 0.62 -2.23
C ILE A 166 -8.09 -0.62 -3.04
N TRP A 167 -7.70 -0.44 -4.30
CA TRP A 167 -7.19 -1.48 -5.21
C TRP A 167 -5.85 -1.07 -5.81
N GLY A 168 -5.13 -2.01 -6.43
CA GLY A 168 -3.99 -1.67 -7.29
C GLY A 168 -2.86 -2.69 -7.31
N THR A 169 -1.75 -2.31 -7.97
CA THR A 169 -0.39 -2.89 -7.96
C THR A 169 0.70 -1.85 -7.57
N TYR A 170 1.97 -2.20 -7.69
CA TYR A 170 3.07 -1.24 -7.58
C TYR A 170 2.99 -0.14 -8.66
N ASP A 171 2.53 -0.51 -9.85
CA ASP A 171 2.50 0.37 -11.02
C ASP A 171 1.23 1.24 -11.11
N ALA A 172 0.15 0.86 -10.42
CA ALA A 172 -1.08 1.65 -10.38
C ALA A 172 -1.91 1.41 -9.13
N THR A 173 -2.56 2.43 -8.58
CA THR A 173 -3.42 2.34 -7.40
C THR A 173 -4.73 3.10 -7.63
N VAL A 174 -5.83 2.54 -7.15
CA VAL A 174 -7.15 3.19 -7.11
C VAL A 174 -7.62 3.27 -5.68
N ALA A 175 -8.13 4.42 -5.26
CA ALA A 175 -8.75 4.58 -3.95
C ALA A 175 -10.07 5.35 -4.07
N ILE A 176 -11.07 4.93 -3.29
CA ILE A 176 -12.31 5.66 -3.05
C ILE A 176 -12.41 5.85 -1.55
N VAL A 177 -12.41 7.10 -1.10
CA VAL A 177 -12.44 7.45 0.33
C VAL A 177 -13.60 8.40 0.57
N GLU A 178 -14.55 7.97 1.39
CA GLU A 178 -15.60 8.80 1.95
C GLU A 178 -15.15 9.38 3.30
N ALA A 179 -15.46 10.65 3.53
CA ALA A 179 -15.26 11.32 4.81
C ALA A 179 -16.49 12.19 5.17
N PHE A 180 -16.72 12.34 6.47
CA PHE A 180 -17.71 13.26 7.03
C PHE A 180 -16.95 14.42 7.69
N ASP A 181 -17.18 15.64 7.20
CA ASP A 181 -16.60 16.94 7.63
C ASP A 181 -15.44 17.51 6.79
N GLN A 182 -15.71 18.72 6.26
CA GLN A 182 -15.10 19.37 5.10
C GLN A 182 -14.09 20.52 5.30
N PRO A 183 -13.75 21.09 6.48
CA PRO A 183 -13.43 22.52 6.52
C PRO A 183 -12.12 22.98 5.85
N THR A 184 -11.31 22.09 5.27
CA THR A 184 -9.95 22.42 4.83
C THR A 184 -9.55 21.76 3.52
N ILE A 185 -10.40 21.75 2.49
CA ILE A 185 -9.99 21.28 1.16
C ILE A 185 -9.26 22.44 0.45
N PRO A 186 -7.91 22.52 0.48
CA PRO A 186 -7.16 23.72 0.08
C PRO A 186 -7.13 23.95 -1.44
N GLU A 187 -7.61 22.97 -2.22
CA GLU A 187 -7.43 22.94 -3.67
C GLU A 187 -8.40 23.84 -4.44
N ALA A 188 -9.44 24.37 -3.79
CA ALA A 188 -10.39 25.30 -4.42
C ALA A 188 -9.74 26.65 -4.79
N ASP A 189 -8.68 27.05 -4.08
CA ASP A 189 -7.96 28.32 -4.30
C ASP A 189 -6.73 28.16 -5.22
N ARG A 190 -6.58 27.01 -5.89
CA ARG A 190 -5.44 26.75 -6.77
C ARG A 190 -5.48 27.59 -8.05
N VAL A 191 -4.28 27.90 -8.55
CA VAL A 191 -4.06 28.57 -9.84
C VAL A 191 -3.19 27.65 -10.71
N PRO A 192 -3.65 27.22 -11.91
CA PRO A 192 -4.97 27.51 -12.49
C PRO A 192 -6.12 26.84 -11.71
N PRO A 193 -7.35 27.38 -11.81
CA PRO A 193 -8.51 26.79 -11.13
C PRO A 193 -8.74 25.34 -11.56
N PRO A 194 -9.08 24.45 -10.62
CA PRO A 194 -9.37 23.07 -10.95
C PRO A 194 -10.70 22.94 -11.72
N ARG A 195 -10.88 21.84 -12.45
CA ARG A 195 -12.10 21.61 -13.23
C ARG A 195 -13.25 21.23 -12.29
N LEU A 196 -14.49 21.65 -12.57
CA LEU A 196 -15.63 21.26 -11.73
C LEU A 196 -15.94 19.76 -11.85
N ALA A 197 -16.25 19.12 -10.73
CA ALA A 197 -16.63 17.71 -10.68
C ALA A 197 -18.07 17.49 -11.22
N PRO A 198 -18.31 16.47 -12.07
CA PRO A 198 -19.64 16.18 -12.59
C PRO A 198 -20.50 15.31 -11.64
N ILE A 199 -19.91 14.48 -10.77
CA ILE A 199 -20.66 13.59 -9.86
C ILE A 199 -21.09 14.34 -8.60
N GLY A 200 -22.37 14.28 -8.21
CA GLY A 200 -22.93 14.79 -6.95
C GLY A 200 -23.03 16.32 -6.74
N ARG A 201 -21.98 17.09 -7.09
CA ARG A 201 -21.73 18.56 -6.96
C ARG A 201 -21.98 19.18 -5.56
N PRO A 202 -21.20 20.18 -5.07
CA PRO A 202 -20.02 20.85 -5.65
C PRO A 202 -18.68 20.19 -5.28
N GLY A 203 -17.71 20.18 -6.18
CA GLY A 203 -16.36 19.61 -5.97
C GLY A 203 -15.49 19.88 -7.21
N TYR A 204 -14.33 19.24 -7.32
CA TYR A 204 -13.40 19.47 -8.44
C TYR A 204 -12.68 18.20 -8.92
N TYR A 205 -12.10 18.27 -10.10
CA TYR A 205 -11.25 17.28 -10.74
C TYR A 205 -9.86 17.88 -10.97
N LEU A 206 -8.84 17.12 -10.58
CA LEU A 206 -7.41 17.44 -10.69
C LEU A 206 -6.77 16.43 -11.67
N PRO A 207 -6.66 16.76 -12.96
CA PRO A 207 -6.12 15.85 -13.97
C PRO A 207 -4.69 15.40 -13.67
N ASP A 208 -3.85 16.35 -13.27
CA ASP A 208 -2.42 16.12 -13.01
C ASP A 208 -2.17 15.24 -11.76
N GLU A 209 -3.15 15.16 -10.87
CA GLU A 209 -3.09 14.32 -9.67
C GLU A 209 -3.90 13.02 -9.83
N GLY A 210 -4.66 12.89 -10.91
CA GLY A 210 -5.58 11.77 -11.12
C GLY A 210 -6.67 11.70 -10.04
N GLU A 211 -7.13 12.85 -9.54
CA GLU A 211 -8.10 12.92 -8.45
C GLU A 211 -9.42 13.58 -8.84
N LEU A 212 -10.52 12.96 -8.40
CA LEU A 212 -11.87 13.48 -8.48
C LEU A 212 -12.43 13.62 -7.06
N VAL A 213 -12.84 14.83 -6.70
CA VAL A 213 -13.47 15.14 -5.42
C VAL A 213 -14.87 15.65 -5.67
N PHE A 214 -15.87 15.02 -5.06
CA PHE A 214 -17.23 15.54 -5.05
C PHE A 214 -17.87 15.54 -3.68
N ARG A 215 -18.91 16.37 -3.54
CA ARG A 215 -19.59 16.62 -2.27
C ARG A 215 -21.08 16.44 -2.43
N GLN A 216 -21.70 16.01 -1.33
CA GLN A 216 -23.15 16.05 -1.15
C GLN A 216 -23.45 16.28 0.33
N GLY A 217 -23.94 17.47 0.69
CA GLY A 217 -24.10 17.87 2.08
C GLY A 217 -22.77 17.83 2.84
N ARG A 218 -22.72 17.08 3.95
CA ARG A 218 -21.52 16.90 4.79
C ARG A 218 -20.55 15.82 4.28
N ARG A 219 -20.94 15.06 3.26
CA ARG A 219 -20.12 13.97 2.69
C ARG A 219 -19.14 14.52 1.67
N VAL A 220 -17.91 14.04 1.73
CA VAL A 220 -16.89 14.22 0.69
C VAL A 220 -16.47 12.84 0.23
N VAL A 221 -16.46 12.65 -1.09
CA VAL A 221 -15.91 11.45 -1.71
C VAL A 221 -14.72 11.87 -2.55
N ARG A 222 -13.56 11.29 -2.25
CA ARG A 222 -12.35 11.40 -3.06
C ARG A 222 -12.11 10.10 -3.79
N VAL A 223 -11.95 10.19 -5.10
CA VAL A 223 -11.58 9.09 -5.98
C VAL A 223 -10.21 9.42 -6.56
N THR A 224 -9.23 8.57 -6.30
CA THR A 224 -7.84 8.78 -6.70
C THR A 224 -7.39 7.60 -7.57
N GLY A 225 -6.88 7.90 -8.76
CA GLY A 225 -6.20 6.95 -9.63
C GLY A 225 -4.76 7.38 -9.83
N LEU A 226 -3.80 6.60 -9.34
CA LEU A 226 -2.37 6.88 -9.44
C LEU A 226 -1.67 5.84 -10.29
N THR A 227 -0.65 6.27 -11.03
CA THR A 227 0.20 5.43 -11.86
C THR A 227 1.68 5.71 -11.60
N ASN A 228 2.53 4.70 -11.82
CA ASN A 228 3.98 4.80 -11.74
C ASN A 228 4.60 4.15 -13.01
N PRO A 229 5.28 4.89 -13.88
CA PRO A 229 5.49 6.34 -13.83
C PRO A 229 4.17 7.14 -13.93
N PRO A 230 4.13 8.39 -13.43
CA PRO A 230 2.93 9.22 -13.47
C PRO A 230 2.40 9.42 -14.89
N ARG A 231 1.09 9.29 -15.05
CA ARG A 231 0.33 9.55 -16.28
C ARG A 231 -0.93 10.31 -15.93
N GLU A 232 -1.42 11.11 -16.88
CA GLU A 232 -2.73 11.75 -16.76
C GLU A 232 -3.81 10.68 -16.65
N VAL A 233 -4.67 10.80 -15.63
CA VAL A 233 -5.83 9.94 -15.44
C VAL A 233 -7.08 10.74 -15.75
N SER A 234 -7.79 10.33 -16.82
CA SER A 234 -8.95 11.07 -17.30
C SER A 234 -10.11 11.07 -16.28
N LEU A 235 -10.93 12.11 -16.34
CA LEU A 235 -12.14 12.19 -15.54
C LEU A 235 -13.03 10.96 -15.76
N ASP A 236 -13.31 10.60 -17.02
CA ASP A 236 -14.16 9.46 -17.38
C ASP A 236 -13.67 8.13 -16.79
N THR A 237 -12.35 7.98 -16.66
CA THR A 237 -11.75 6.82 -15.98
C THR A 237 -12.14 6.77 -14.51
N LEU A 238 -12.02 7.89 -13.79
CA LEU A 238 -12.40 7.99 -12.38
C LEU A 238 -13.91 7.86 -12.18
N LEU A 239 -14.72 8.39 -13.11
CA LEU A 239 -16.17 8.21 -13.12
C LEU A 239 -16.53 6.72 -13.22
N GLY A 240 -16.00 6.02 -14.22
CA GLY A 240 -16.29 4.60 -14.42
C GLY A 240 -15.88 3.70 -13.26
N ILE A 241 -14.90 4.14 -12.44
CA ILE A 241 -14.50 3.47 -11.20
C ILE A 241 -15.54 3.64 -10.09
N VAL A 242 -16.04 4.88 -9.89
CA VAL A 242 -16.91 5.21 -8.76
C VAL A 242 -18.40 5.02 -9.06
N ASP A 243 -18.80 5.04 -10.33
CA ASP A 243 -20.19 4.90 -10.81
C ASP A 243 -20.99 3.78 -10.11
N PRO A 244 -20.44 2.56 -9.93
CA PRO A 244 -21.15 1.48 -9.24
C PRO A 244 -21.48 1.77 -7.77
N LEU A 245 -20.68 2.62 -7.11
CA LEU A 245 -20.80 2.96 -5.70
C LEU A 245 -21.61 4.24 -5.44
N LEU A 246 -21.92 5.02 -6.49
CA LEU A 246 -22.64 6.28 -6.36
C LEU A 246 -23.95 6.20 -5.58
N PRO A 247 -24.79 5.16 -5.71
CA PRO A 247 -26.02 5.05 -4.94
C PRO A 247 -25.81 4.97 -3.42
N LEU A 248 -24.58 4.76 -2.95
CA LEU A 248 -24.23 4.76 -1.52
C LEU A 248 -23.85 6.15 -1.01
N PHE A 249 -23.29 6.98 -1.89
CA PHE A 249 -22.79 8.31 -1.56
C PHE A 249 -23.84 9.41 -1.78
N LEU A 250 -24.74 9.20 -2.75
CA LEU A 250 -25.69 10.22 -3.19
C LEU A 250 -27.04 10.18 -2.44
N ARG A 251 -27.12 9.49 -1.30
CA ARG A 251 -28.33 9.41 -0.45
C ARG A 251 -28.40 10.51 0.58
#